data_AF-A0A2B7GT20-F1
#
_entry.id   AF-A0A2B7GT20-F1
#
_cell.length_a   1.000
_cell.length_b   1.000
_cell.length_c   1.000
_cell.angle_alpha   90.00
_cell.angle_beta   90.00
_cell.angle_gamma   90.00
#
_symmetry.space_group_name_H-M   'P 1'
#
loop_
_entity.id
_entity.type
_entity.pdbx_description
1 polymer ?
#
loop_
_entity_poly.entity_id
_entity_poly.type
_entity_poly.pdbx_seq_one_letter_code
_entity_poly.pdbx_strand_id
1 'polypeptide(L)'
;MTEDSTHDATDEHTAVTTDEHTAVTTDARDRRSRADGGGGNGNGHGGGDGNGDPSGDGDDGDSMRPGDMMLKHPTEEIWPQYAVISLGIWLLASTPALDYGSALMVWNGIVSGLVLITLAGITIYRENGYANYANGFVGLWLVFAPIAFWAPTAAAYANNALVGTMVITFSVLIVMRSEMDGPTVPPGWSYNPSTGAQRAPLIALGIFGFFASWYMAAFQLGYIESVWDPLYDPGTQAILTSRVSEAFPVSDAGLGAVAYSVEALMGFMGDRRRWRTMPWMVAFFGVVVIPLGFAQVLLVIMQPIMVGTWCTLCLLSAFGMLWMISLTVDEVVAMGQYVVRLMRQGDSLWTAFWMGGTISEDEEGVDMTSERPIGDSPVSEPFWGVSIPWTLLGAMALGVWLMLSPTVFGTTGLMADSSHLVGSLIVSFTVIATAEPARAIRFLNVPLAAWVAVAPWLFDGVPTLAAINAVAAAALVVVLSVPRGSFEDRYGGWEEYATLQTFDRLNPLSS
;
A
#
# COMPACT_ATOMS: atom_id res chain seq x y z
N MET A 1 3.43 -19.71 -79.89
CA MET A 1 3.46 -20.15 -81.30
C MET A 1 3.78 -18.94 -82.13
N THR A 2 4.72 -19.06 -83.09
CA THR A 2 5.20 -18.00 -84.02
C THR A 2 5.87 -16.82 -83.27
N GLU A 3 7.19 -16.55 -83.32
CA GLU A 3 8.25 -16.84 -84.34
C GLU A 3 7.89 -16.26 -85.72
N ASP A 4 8.73 -15.58 -86.50
CA ASP A 4 10.20 -15.38 -86.59
C ASP A 4 10.47 -13.86 -86.86
N SER A 5 11.53 -13.16 -86.42
CA SER A 5 13.00 -13.30 -86.54
C SER A 5 13.62 -12.67 -87.82
N THR A 6 14.96 -12.78 -87.99
CA THR A 6 15.86 -12.10 -88.98
C THR A 6 16.15 -10.59 -88.75
N HIS A 7 17.38 -10.07 -88.93
CA HIS A 7 18.70 -10.67 -89.17
C HIS A 7 19.86 -9.74 -88.69
N ASP A 8 20.95 -10.36 -88.21
CA ASP A 8 22.41 -10.09 -88.40
C ASP A 8 22.98 -8.73 -88.90
N ALA A 9 24.24 -8.34 -88.59
CA ALA A 9 25.25 -8.79 -87.61
C ALA A 9 26.49 -7.84 -87.63
N THR A 10 27.32 -7.84 -86.57
CA THR A 10 28.80 -8.09 -86.58
C THR A 10 29.46 -7.80 -85.22
N ASP A 11 30.25 -8.76 -84.75
CA ASP A 11 31.08 -8.84 -83.52
C ASP A 11 32.42 -8.06 -83.66
N GLU A 12 33.34 -7.86 -82.69
CA GLU A 12 33.46 -8.11 -81.22
C GLU A 12 34.45 -7.04 -80.62
N HIS A 13 35.24 -7.07 -79.52
CA HIS A 13 35.76 -8.06 -78.54
C HIS A 13 35.95 -7.41 -77.13
N THR A 14 35.16 -7.85 -76.15
CA THR A 14 35.54 -8.29 -74.77
C THR A 14 36.75 -7.75 -73.95
N ALA A 15 36.46 -7.18 -72.77
CA ALA A 15 37.00 -7.52 -71.41
C ALA A 15 36.14 -6.77 -70.35
N VAL A 16 35.54 -7.34 -69.27
CA VAL A 16 35.95 -8.29 -68.20
C VAL A 16 36.87 -7.62 -67.16
N THR A 17 36.53 -7.40 -65.88
CA THR A 17 35.30 -7.54 -65.02
C THR A 17 35.32 -6.37 -63.96
N THR A 18 34.63 -6.24 -62.82
CA THR A 18 33.86 -7.13 -61.88
C THR A 18 32.89 -6.28 -61.01
N ASP A 19 32.24 -6.87 -59.99
CA ASP A 19 31.02 -6.36 -59.30
C ASP A 19 31.17 -5.63 -57.94
N GLU A 20 30.04 -5.02 -57.54
CA GLU A 20 29.53 -4.64 -56.20
C GLU A 20 30.34 -3.78 -55.20
N HIS A 21 29.65 -2.76 -54.65
CA HIS A 21 29.53 -2.60 -53.19
C HIS A 21 28.29 -1.75 -52.79
N THR A 22 27.63 -2.13 -51.69
CA THR A 22 26.47 -1.44 -51.09
C THR A 22 26.83 -0.62 -49.84
N ALA A 23 25.89 0.20 -49.35
CA ALA A 23 26.13 1.29 -48.40
C ALA A 23 26.30 0.88 -46.92
N VAL A 24 27.04 1.69 -46.15
CA VAL A 24 27.21 1.59 -44.67
C VAL A 24 27.11 2.98 -44.02
N THR A 25 26.81 2.99 -42.72
CA THR A 25 26.49 4.13 -41.83
C THR A 25 27.61 5.13 -41.54
N THR A 26 27.24 6.37 -41.19
CA THR A 26 28.11 7.38 -40.56
C THR A 26 27.95 7.45 -39.04
N ASP A 27 29.05 7.25 -38.31
CA ASP A 27 29.23 7.70 -36.92
C ASP A 27 29.87 9.11 -36.91
N ALA A 28 29.72 9.87 -35.82
CA ALA A 28 30.14 11.26 -35.71
C ALA A 28 30.59 11.72 -34.30
N ARG A 29 31.20 10.83 -33.50
CA ARG A 29 32.04 11.27 -32.37
C ARG A 29 33.37 11.89 -32.84
N ASP A 30 33.38 13.18 -33.20
CA ASP A 30 34.53 14.06 -32.86
C ASP A 30 34.27 15.56 -33.12
N ARG A 31 34.34 16.41 -32.08
CA ARG A 31 34.65 17.87 -32.15
C ARG A 31 35.08 18.41 -30.78
N ARG A 32 36.40 18.56 -30.57
CA ARG A 32 36.98 19.41 -29.52
C ARG A 32 37.42 20.78 -30.06
N SER A 33 37.75 21.66 -29.12
CA SER A 33 38.43 22.96 -29.22
C SER A 33 37.82 24.07 -30.10
N ARG A 34 37.34 25.11 -29.41
CA ARG A 34 37.69 26.50 -29.72
C ARG A 34 38.00 27.22 -28.40
N ALA A 35 39.05 28.03 -28.38
CA ALA A 35 39.49 28.74 -27.18
C ALA A 35 39.28 30.25 -27.37
N ASP A 36 38.71 30.90 -26.37
CA ASP A 36 38.73 32.36 -26.23
C ASP A 36 39.95 32.79 -25.43
N GLY A 37 40.52 33.95 -25.76
CA GLY A 37 41.78 34.42 -25.20
C GLY A 37 41.82 35.93 -24.98
N GLY A 38 42.28 36.33 -23.80
CA GLY A 38 42.42 37.72 -23.36
C GLY A 38 41.84 37.90 -21.95
N GLY A 39 42.55 38.47 -20.97
CA GLY A 39 43.95 38.94 -21.00
C GLY A 39 44.19 39.93 -19.87
N GLY A 40 44.60 39.45 -18.69
CA GLY A 40 44.76 40.27 -17.48
C GLY A 40 45.96 39.82 -16.63
N ASN A 41 47.04 40.58 -16.68
CA ASN A 41 48.35 40.26 -16.10
C ASN A 41 48.39 40.42 -14.56
N GLY A 42 49.05 39.50 -13.84
CA GLY A 42 49.25 39.57 -12.37
C GLY A 42 50.21 38.49 -11.83
N ASN A 43 51.46 38.86 -11.54
CA ASN A 43 52.55 37.93 -11.14
C ASN A 43 52.55 37.53 -9.65
N GLY A 44 53.04 36.32 -9.34
CA GLY A 44 53.43 35.90 -7.97
C GLY A 44 53.51 34.38 -7.71
N HIS A 45 54.29 33.60 -8.47
CA HIS A 45 55.65 33.09 -8.10
C HIS A 45 55.75 31.99 -7.02
N GLY A 46 56.38 30.86 -7.38
CA GLY A 46 56.58 29.64 -6.57
C GLY A 46 55.50 28.58 -6.84
N GLY A 47 55.74 27.35 -7.30
CA GLY A 47 56.98 26.56 -7.36
C GLY A 47 56.97 25.49 -6.26
N GLY A 48 57.05 24.19 -6.52
CA GLY A 48 57.16 23.48 -7.80
C GLY A 48 56.81 21.99 -7.63
N ASP A 49 57.30 21.14 -8.55
CA ASP A 49 57.12 19.68 -8.61
C ASP A 49 55.66 19.17 -8.84
N GLY A 50 55.45 18.07 -9.57
CA GLY A 50 56.46 17.28 -10.28
C GLY A 50 56.09 15.86 -10.70
N ASN A 51 54.85 15.40 -10.48
CA ASN A 51 54.36 14.10 -10.96
C ASN A 51 53.15 14.30 -11.87
N GLY A 52 53.15 13.64 -13.03
CA GLY A 52 51.98 13.52 -13.90
C GLY A 52 51.42 12.12 -13.82
N ASP A 53 50.19 11.97 -13.36
CA ASP A 53 49.41 10.75 -13.51
C ASP A 53 48.71 10.73 -14.89
N PRO A 54 48.56 9.57 -15.54
CA PRO A 54 47.95 9.46 -16.85
C PRO A 54 46.41 9.56 -16.79
N SER A 55 45.81 10.04 -17.87
CA SER A 55 44.36 10.14 -18.03
C SER A 55 43.72 8.78 -18.36
N GLY A 56 42.69 8.40 -17.61
CA GLY A 56 41.89 7.18 -17.78
C GLY A 56 41.88 6.36 -16.50
N ASP A 57 40.75 5.94 -15.92
CA ASP A 57 39.36 6.02 -16.42
C ASP A 57 38.42 6.79 -15.47
N GLY A 58 37.31 7.26 -16.01
CA GLY A 58 36.21 7.80 -15.22
C GLY A 58 35.35 6.66 -14.70
N ASP A 59 35.75 6.08 -13.57
CA ASP A 59 34.85 5.29 -12.73
C ASP A 59 33.96 6.27 -11.95
N ASP A 60 32.96 6.84 -12.63
CA ASP A 60 31.84 7.49 -11.97
C ASP A 60 31.18 6.42 -11.10
N GLY A 61 31.41 6.49 -9.78
CA GLY A 61 30.96 5.49 -8.81
C GLY A 61 29.45 5.41 -8.75
N ASP A 62 28.86 4.63 -9.66
CA ASP A 62 27.43 4.58 -9.94
C ASP A 62 26.67 4.14 -8.70
N SER A 63 26.07 5.12 -8.01
CA SER A 63 25.48 4.95 -6.69
C SER A 63 24.22 4.08 -6.83
N MET A 64 24.42 2.78 -6.65
CA MET A 64 23.48 1.73 -6.98
C MET A 64 22.08 2.03 -6.45
N ARG A 65 21.07 2.03 -7.32
CA ARG A 65 19.71 2.42 -6.91
C ARG A 65 19.16 1.46 -5.85
N PRO A 66 18.26 1.93 -4.98
CA PRO A 66 17.71 1.10 -3.91
C PRO A 66 17.18 -0.27 -4.36
N GLY A 67 16.42 -0.33 -5.45
CA GLY A 67 15.92 -1.60 -6.01
C GLY A 67 17.02 -2.56 -6.47
N ASP A 68 18.12 -2.04 -7.02
CA ASP A 68 19.25 -2.87 -7.49
C ASP A 68 20.05 -3.46 -6.30
N MET A 69 20.19 -2.72 -5.19
CA MET A 69 20.72 -3.28 -3.94
C MET A 69 19.78 -4.36 -3.38
N MET A 70 18.47 -4.12 -3.38
CA MET A 70 17.46 -5.06 -2.86
C MET A 70 17.36 -6.35 -3.69
N LEU A 71 17.80 -6.34 -4.95
CA LEU A 71 17.93 -7.54 -5.78
C LEU A 71 19.21 -8.35 -5.46
N LYS A 72 20.24 -7.75 -4.83
CA LYS A 72 21.52 -8.40 -4.47
C LYS A 72 21.58 -8.86 -3.00
N HIS A 73 20.92 -8.16 -2.08
CA HIS A 73 20.89 -8.57 -0.67
C HIS A 73 20.51 -10.05 -0.41
N PRO A 74 19.56 -10.70 -1.13
CA PRO A 74 19.26 -12.13 -0.92
C PRO A 74 20.34 -13.11 -1.43
N THR A 75 21.37 -12.62 -2.13
CA THR A 75 22.54 -13.42 -2.54
C THR A 75 23.75 -13.20 -1.64
N GLU A 76 23.78 -12.06 -0.94
CA GLU A 76 24.79 -11.74 0.08
C GLU A 76 24.44 -12.43 1.43
N GLU A 77 23.21 -12.27 1.92
CA GLU A 77 22.69 -13.06 3.05
C GLU A 77 22.02 -14.35 2.56
N ILE A 78 22.82 -15.41 2.40
CA ILE A 78 22.34 -16.72 1.93
C ILE A 78 21.50 -17.46 2.99
N TRP A 79 21.70 -17.17 4.29
CA TRP A 79 21.13 -17.96 5.39
C TRP A 79 19.59 -18.10 5.41
N PRO A 80 18.76 -17.10 5.00
CA PRO A 80 17.30 -17.25 4.98
C PRO A 80 16.84 -18.29 3.94
N GLN A 81 17.63 -18.54 2.89
CA GLN A 81 17.33 -19.56 1.89
C GLN A 81 17.33 -20.97 2.52
N TYR A 82 18.19 -21.23 3.52
CA TYR A 82 18.17 -22.50 4.26
C TYR A 82 16.92 -22.64 5.15
N ALA A 83 16.39 -21.54 5.69
CA ALA A 83 15.12 -21.55 6.40
C ALA A 83 13.95 -21.84 5.44
N VAL A 84 13.93 -21.23 4.26
CA VAL A 84 12.92 -21.51 3.21
C VAL A 84 13.00 -22.97 2.70
N ILE A 85 14.21 -23.52 2.49
CA ILE A 85 14.40 -24.94 2.15
C ILE A 85 13.86 -25.84 3.27
N SER A 86 14.12 -25.51 4.54
CA SER A 86 13.63 -26.26 5.70
C SER A 86 12.11 -26.23 5.81
N LEU A 87 11.48 -25.10 5.50
CA LEU A 87 10.02 -24.95 5.42
C LEU A 87 9.41 -25.73 4.24
N GLY A 88 10.10 -25.78 3.10
CA GLY A 88 9.71 -26.63 1.98
C GLY A 88 9.78 -28.12 2.31
N ILE A 89 10.85 -28.57 2.97
CA ILE A 89 10.98 -29.96 3.47
C ILE A 89 9.92 -30.26 4.53
N TRP A 90 9.62 -29.29 5.41
CA TRP A 90 8.52 -29.43 6.37
C TRP A 90 7.17 -29.62 5.70
N LEU A 91 6.85 -28.90 4.61
CA LEU A 91 5.61 -29.15 3.85
C LEU A 91 5.56 -30.56 3.25
N LEU A 92 6.68 -31.07 2.70
CA LEU A 92 6.74 -32.44 2.17
C LEU A 92 6.46 -33.50 3.25
N ALA A 93 6.89 -33.28 4.49
CA ALA A 93 6.70 -34.21 5.60
C ALA A 93 5.36 -34.03 6.33
N SER A 94 4.94 -32.79 6.60
CA SER A 94 3.73 -32.46 7.37
C SER A 94 2.45 -32.76 6.60
N THR A 95 2.45 -32.57 5.28
CA THR A 95 1.27 -32.77 4.42
C THR A 95 0.69 -34.19 4.48
N PRO A 96 1.47 -35.28 4.30
CA PRO A 96 0.97 -36.65 4.51
C PRO A 96 0.81 -37.04 5.99
N ALA A 97 1.48 -36.36 6.92
CA ALA A 97 1.46 -36.71 8.35
C ALA A 97 0.28 -36.10 9.14
N LEU A 98 -0.30 -35.00 8.66
CA LEU A 98 -1.37 -34.25 9.33
C LEU A 98 -2.79 -34.54 8.80
N ASP A 99 -2.94 -35.56 7.95
CA ASP A 99 -4.17 -35.97 7.26
C ASP A 99 -5.10 -34.80 6.85
N TYR A 100 -4.73 -34.12 5.77
CA TYR A 100 -5.45 -32.94 5.29
C TYR A 100 -6.85 -33.22 4.69
N GLY A 101 -7.33 -34.47 4.68
CA GLY A 101 -8.70 -34.84 4.23
C GLY A 101 -9.07 -34.52 2.78
N SER A 102 -8.19 -33.84 2.03
CA SER A 102 -8.42 -33.35 0.67
C SER A 102 -7.16 -33.54 -0.19
N ALA A 103 -7.31 -34.25 -1.31
CA ALA A 103 -6.23 -34.46 -2.27
C ALA A 103 -5.69 -33.14 -2.86
N LEU A 104 -6.52 -32.09 -2.95
CA LEU A 104 -6.07 -30.77 -3.42
C LEU A 104 -5.13 -30.11 -2.40
N MET A 105 -5.48 -30.15 -1.10
CA MET A 105 -4.60 -29.66 -0.03
C MET A 105 -3.30 -30.47 0.06
N VAL A 106 -3.36 -31.78 -0.21
CA VAL A 106 -2.17 -32.65 -0.26
C VAL A 106 -1.25 -32.28 -1.42
N TRP A 107 -1.77 -32.14 -2.64
CA TRP A 107 -0.95 -31.71 -3.78
C TRP A 107 -0.45 -30.27 -3.63
N ASN A 108 -1.24 -29.37 -3.02
CA ASN A 108 -0.81 -28.00 -2.71
C ASN A 108 0.44 -27.96 -1.83
N GLY A 109 0.44 -28.71 -0.72
CA GLY A 109 1.58 -28.77 0.19
C GLY A 109 2.82 -29.39 -0.47
N ILE A 110 2.65 -30.47 -1.23
CA ILE A 110 3.74 -31.15 -1.93
C ILE A 110 4.36 -30.24 -3.02
N VAL A 111 3.54 -29.66 -3.89
CA VAL A 111 4.03 -28.81 -4.99
C VAL A 111 4.67 -27.54 -4.44
N SER A 112 4.04 -26.87 -3.46
CA SER A 112 4.61 -25.67 -2.83
C SER A 112 5.95 -25.99 -2.15
N GLY A 113 6.05 -27.11 -1.42
CA GLY A 113 7.29 -27.56 -0.80
C GLY A 113 8.43 -27.77 -1.80
N LEU A 114 8.17 -28.45 -2.93
CA LEU A 114 9.15 -28.62 -4.01
C LEU A 114 9.56 -27.29 -4.66
N VAL A 115 8.60 -26.39 -4.89
CA VAL A 115 8.87 -25.07 -5.50
C VAL A 115 9.75 -24.21 -4.58
N LEU A 116 9.45 -24.16 -3.27
CA LEU A 116 10.26 -23.44 -2.28
C LEU A 116 11.72 -23.92 -2.26
N ILE A 117 11.92 -25.24 -2.20
CA ILE A 117 13.27 -25.84 -2.23
C ILE A 117 13.99 -25.49 -3.54
N THR A 118 13.29 -25.55 -4.67
CA THR A 118 13.85 -25.30 -6.00
C THR A 118 14.25 -23.83 -6.18
N LEU A 119 13.37 -22.89 -5.82
CA LEU A 119 13.62 -21.46 -5.95
C LEU A 119 14.70 -20.97 -4.98
N ALA A 120 14.66 -21.39 -3.71
CA ALA A 120 15.73 -21.10 -2.76
C ALA A 120 17.08 -21.69 -3.21
N GLY A 121 17.08 -22.90 -3.77
CA GLY A 121 18.25 -23.49 -4.42
C GLY A 121 18.75 -22.65 -5.62
N ILE A 122 17.86 -22.08 -6.43
CA ILE A 122 18.25 -21.16 -7.53
C ILE A 122 18.85 -19.86 -6.98
N THR A 123 18.36 -19.30 -5.88
CA THR A 123 19.00 -18.15 -5.22
C THR A 123 20.44 -18.47 -4.84
N ILE A 124 20.67 -19.64 -4.21
CA ILE A 124 22.00 -20.09 -3.75
C ILE A 124 22.95 -20.40 -4.93
N TYR A 125 22.50 -21.17 -5.92
CA TYR A 125 23.38 -21.71 -6.98
C TYR A 125 23.50 -20.83 -8.23
N ARG A 126 22.68 -19.78 -8.39
CA ARG A 126 22.71 -18.87 -9.54
C ARG A 126 22.70 -17.40 -9.17
N GLU A 127 22.88 -17.07 -7.88
CA GLU A 127 22.94 -15.69 -7.36
C GLU A 127 21.79 -14.83 -7.92
N ASN A 128 20.57 -15.38 -7.88
CA ASN A 128 19.40 -14.77 -8.51
C ASN A 128 18.35 -14.33 -7.49
N GLY A 129 18.39 -13.05 -7.09
CA GLY A 129 17.44 -12.46 -6.16
C GLY A 129 15.97 -12.53 -6.59
N TYR A 130 15.67 -12.60 -7.90
CA TYR A 130 14.29 -12.80 -8.37
C TYR A 130 13.70 -14.16 -7.93
N ALA A 131 14.53 -15.19 -7.74
CA ALA A 131 14.08 -16.48 -7.22
C ALA A 131 13.71 -16.41 -5.73
N ASN A 132 14.41 -15.56 -4.96
CA ASN A 132 14.03 -15.24 -3.59
C ASN A 132 12.67 -14.50 -3.53
N TYR A 133 12.46 -13.47 -4.36
CA TYR A 133 11.16 -12.78 -4.39
C TYR A 133 10.02 -13.69 -4.89
N ALA A 134 10.31 -14.65 -5.77
CA ALA A 134 9.36 -15.70 -6.15
C ALA A 134 8.95 -16.60 -4.96
N ASN A 135 9.84 -16.89 -4.00
CA ASN A 135 9.46 -17.57 -2.75
C ASN A 135 8.44 -16.74 -1.94
N GLY A 136 8.56 -15.40 -1.92
CA GLY A 136 7.58 -14.52 -1.28
C GLY A 136 6.16 -14.70 -1.82
N PHE A 137 6.02 -14.82 -3.15
CA PHE A 137 4.72 -15.13 -3.79
C PHE A 137 4.20 -16.53 -3.46
N VAL A 138 5.07 -17.54 -3.32
CA VAL A 138 4.67 -18.88 -2.85
C VAL A 138 4.23 -18.84 -1.38
N GLY A 139 4.87 -18.01 -0.55
CA GLY A 139 4.44 -17.73 0.82
C GLY A 139 3.04 -17.11 0.87
N LEU A 140 2.77 -16.09 0.05
CA LEU A 140 1.44 -15.48 -0.09
C LEU A 140 0.39 -16.51 -0.56
N TRP A 141 0.74 -17.34 -1.54
CA TRP A 141 -0.12 -18.45 -1.99
C TRP A 141 -0.41 -19.44 -0.86
N LEU A 142 0.57 -19.80 -0.02
CA LEU A 142 0.36 -20.70 1.11
C LEU A 142 -0.58 -20.13 2.20
N VAL A 143 -0.60 -18.81 2.40
CA VAL A 143 -1.59 -18.17 3.30
C VAL A 143 -3.01 -18.20 2.70
N PHE A 144 -3.13 -18.02 1.37
CA PHE A 144 -4.42 -18.00 0.67
C PHE A 144 -5.00 -19.40 0.36
N ALA A 145 -4.16 -20.39 0.05
CA ALA A 145 -4.58 -21.69 -0.47
C ALA A 145 -5.60 -22.46 0.40
N PRO A 146 -5.54 -22.45 1.75
CA PRO A 146 -6.56 -23.11 2.57
C PRO A 146 -7.95 -22.47 2.44
N ILE A 147 -8.00 -21.16 2.20
CA ILE A 147 -9.24 -20.41 1.96
C ILE A 147 -9.75 -20.69 0.55
N ALA A 148 -8.86 -20.70 -0.45
CA ALA A 148 -9.18 -21.02 -1.84
C ALA A 148 -9.70 -22.46 -2.04
N PHE A 149 -9.19 -23.43 -1.30
CA PHE A 149 -9.56 -24.84 -1.41
C PHE A 149 -10.58 -25.31 -0.36
N TRP A 150 -11.13 -24.41 0.47
CA TRP A 150 -12.02 -24.75 1.59
C TRP A 150 -11.47 -25.92 2.42
N ALA A 151 -10.28 -25.72 3.02
CA ALA A 151 -9.53 -26.77 3.71
C ALA A 151 -10.41 -27.50 4.76
N PRO A 152 -10.51 -28.84 4.75
CA PRO A 152 -11.45 -29.55 5.60
C PRO A 152 -10.95 -29.80 7.03
N THR A 153 -9.70 -29.41 7.37
CA THR A 153 -9.15 -29.58 8.72
C THR A 153 -8.41 -28.33 9.20
N ALA A 154 -8.59 -27.97 10.48
CA ALA A 154 -7.89 -26.86 11.11
C ALA A 154 -6.36 -27.01 11.08
N ALA A 155 -5.85 -28.24 11.10
CA ALA A 155 -4.43 -28.54 10.95
C ALA A 155 -3.89 -28.15 9.56
N ALA A 156 -4.68 -28.37 8.49
CA ALA A 156 -4.33 -27.93 7.14
C ALA A 156 -4.33 -26.39 7.05
N TYR A 157 -5.34 -25.71 7.61
CA TYR A 157 -5.41 -24.25 7.63
C TYR A 157 -4.23 -23.62 8.38
N ALA A 158 -4.03 -24.01 9.65
CA ALA A 158 -3.00 -23.42 10.51
C ALA A 158 -1.58 -23.68 10.00
N ASN A 159 -1.27 -24.88 9.51
CA ASN A 159 0.08 -25.19 9.03
C ASN A 159 0.43 -24.42 7.73
N ASN A 160 -0.49 -24.33 6.77
CA ASN A 160 -0.24 -23.60 5.52
C ASN A 160 -0.13 -22.08 5.79
N ALA A 161 -1.01 -21.51 6.62
CA ALA A 161 -0.95 -20.10 6.99
C ALA A 161 0.35 -19.75 7.75
N LEU A 162 0.75 -20.57 8.72
CA LEU A 162 2.01 -20.37 9.47
C LEU A 162 3.23 -20.49 8.56
N VAL A 163 3.32 -21.53 7.74
CA VAL A 163 4.45 -21.72 6.82
C VAL A 163 4.51 -20.60 5.79
N GLY A 164 3.38 -20.17 5.21
CA GLY A 164 3.33 -19.05 4.28
C GLY A 164 3.81 -17.74 4.91
N THR A 165 3.37 -17.44 6.13
CA THR A 165 3.82 -16.28 6.93
C THR A 165 5.33 -16.34 7.19
N MET A 166 5.87 -17.50 7.57
CA MET A 166 7.31 -17.70 7.78
C MET A 166 8.11 -17.57 6.47
N VAL A 167 7.61 -18.10 5.35
CA VAL A 167 8.24 -17.96 4.03
C VAL A 167 8.34 -16.48 3.64
N ILE A 168 7.26 -15.69 3.78
CA ILE A 168 7.30 -14.24 3.53
C ILE A 168 8.29 -13.54 4.47
N THR A 169 8.35 -13.97 5.74
CA THR A 169 9.29 -13.40 6.71
C THR A 169 10.75 -13.63 6.31
N PHE A 170 11.13 -14.86 5.95
CA PHE A 170 12.52 -15.18 5.56
C PHE A 170 12.90 -14.67 4.17
N SER A 171 11.99 -14.70 3.19
CA SER A 171 12.30 -14.28 1.81
C SER A 171 12.16 -12.78 1.58
N VAL A 172 11.25 -12.09 2.26
CA VAL A 172 10.97 -10.67 2.04
C VAL A 172 11.41 -9.82 3.24
N LEU A 173 10.86 -10.06 4.43
CA LEU A 173 11.01 -9.11 5.54
C LEU A 173 12.43 -9.02 6.11
N ILE A 174 13.14 -10.15 6.19
CA ILE A 174 14.53 -10.18 6.67
C ILE A 174 15.48 -9.62 5.61
N VAL A 175 15.30 -10.01 4.34
CA VAL A 175 16.13 -9.58 3.21
C VAL A 175 16.02 -8.08 2.94
N MET A 176 14.83 -7.48 3.12
CA MET A 176 14.58 -6.07 2.82
C MET A 176 14.77 -5.13 4.02
N ARG A 177 15.68 -5.50 4.93
CA ARG A 177 16.06 -4.69 6.10
C ARG A 177 17.45 -4.04 5.97
N SER A 178 17.97 -3.90 4.76
CA SER A 178 19.17 -3.11 4.53
C SER A 178 18.96 -1.65 4.93
N GLU A 179 19.89 -1.09 5.69
CA GLU A 179 20.00 0.36 5.85
C GLU A 179 20.52 0.97 4.55
N MET A 180 20.12 2.21 4.25
CA MET A 180 20.41 2.87 2.97
C MET A 180 20.79 4.33 3.21
N ASP A 181 21.79 4.84 2.51
CA ASP A 181 22.32 6.19 2.78
C ASP A 181 21.38 7.32 2.33
N GLY A 182 21.63 8.51 2.88
CA GLY A 182 20.85 9.74 2.65
C GLY A 182 19.63 9.94 3.56
N PRO A 183 18.88 11.05 3.37
CA PRO A 183 17.90 11.59 4.32
C PRO A 183 16.77 10.62 4.70
N THR A 184 16.21 10.85 5.90
CA THR A 184 15.05 10.09 6.41
C THR A 184 13.75 10.91 6.39
N VAL A 185 13.78 12.21 6.67
CA VAL A 185 12.60 13.10 6.61
C VAL A 185 12.34 13.54 5.16
N PRO A 186 11.08 13.54 4.66
CA PRO A 186 10.79 14.05 3.33
C PRO A 186 10.98 15.59 3.24
N PRO A 187 11.48 16.15 2.12
CA PRO A 187 11.74 17.58 1.99
C PRO A 187 10.52 18.45 2.31
N GLY A 188 10.67 19.37 3.26
CA GLY A 188 9.61 20.29 3.70
C GLY A 188 8.58 19.70 4.68
N TRP A 189 8.81 18.49 5.20
CA TRP A 189 7.98 17.92 6.27
C TRP A 189 8.50 18.29 7.67
N SER A 190 7.67 18.12 8.71
CA SER A 190 8.08 18.27 10.13
C SER A 190 8.45 16.94 10.81
N TYR A 191 8.13 15.81 10.19
CA TYR A 191 8.43 14.47 10.71
C TYR A 191 8.59 13.45 9.57
N ASN A 192 9.02 12.23 9.92
CA ASN A 192 9.19 11.11 8.99
C ASN A 192 8.02 10.09 9.10
N PRO A 193 7.22 9.88 8.03
CA PRO A 193 6.08 8.97 8.06
C PRO A 193 6.44 7.47 8.04
N SER A 194 7.62 7.10 7.54
CA SER A 194 8.08 5.69 7.52
C SER A 194 8.64 5.20 8.87
N THR A 195 8.51 5.96 9.95
CA THR A 195 9.08 5.60 11.26
C THR A 195 8.47 4.33 11.87
N GLY A 196 9.29 3.57 12.59
CA GLY A 196 8.83 2.36 13.28
C GLY A 196 7.78 2.64 14.36
N ALA A 197 7.76 3.85 14.93
CA ALA A 197 6.76 4.26 15.91
C ALA A 197 5.36 4.37 15.28
N GLN A 198 5.22 5.04 14.13
CA GLN A 198 3.94 5.19 13.41
C GLN A 198 3.47 3.88 12.77
N ARG A 199 4.42 3.02 12.37
CA ARG A 199 4.09 1.67 11.91
C ARG A 199 3.66 0.73 13.04
N ALA A 200 3.94 1.02 14.31
CA ALA A 200 3.56 0.14 15.41
C ALA A 200 2.04 0.00 15.63
N PRO A 201 1.21 1.08 15.63
CA PRO A 201 -0.25 0.95 15.62
C PRO A 201 -0.80 0.23 14.38
N LEU A 202 -0.26 0.53 13.19
CA LEU A 202 -0.63 -0.16 11.93
C LEU A 202 -0.41 -1.68 12.05
N ILE A 203 0.78 -2.09 12.50
CA ILE A 203 1.13 -3.49 12.76
C ILE A 203 0.20 -4.10 13.82
N ALA A 204 -0.06 -3.41 14.92
CA ALA A 204 -0.90 -3.91 16.01
C ALA A 204 -2.37 -4.11 15.58
N LEU A 205 -2.91 -3.18 14.77
CA LEU A 205 -4.25 -3.27 14.21
C LEU A 205 -4.34 -4.39 13.15
N GLY A 206 -3.33 -4.55 12.30
CA GLY A 206 -3.22 -5.68 11.37
C GLY A 206 -3.16 -7.03 12.09
N ILE A 207 -2.36 -7.15 13.17
CA ILE A 207 -2.28 -8.38 13.98
C ILE A 207 -3.62 -8.67 14.68
N PHE A 208 -4.30 -7.64 15.22
CA PHE A 208 -5.64 -7.79 15.80
C PHE A 208 -6.66 -8.26 14.75
N GLY A 209 -6.71 -7.60 13.59
CA GLY A 209 -7.58 -7.96 12.48
C GLY A 209 -7.32 -9.39 12.00
N PHE A 210 -6.05 -9.79 11.88
CA PHE A 210 -5.66 -11.15 11.52
C PHE A 210 -6.25 -12.18 12.47
N PHE A 211 -6.05 -12.03 13.79
CA PHE A 211 -6.56 -13.01 14.76
C PHE A 211 -8.10 -13.01 14.85
N ALA A 212 -8.75 -11.85 14.75
CA ALA A 212 -10.21 -11.76 14.72
C ALA A 212 -10.80 -12.45 13.48
N SER A 213 -10.26 -12.16 12.30
CA SER A 213 -10.67 -12.78 11.04
C SER A 213 -10.33 -14.26 10.96
N TRP A 214 -9.16 -14.70 11.45
CA TRP A 214 -8.76 -16.11 11.51
C TRP A 214 -9.70 -16.93 12.42
N TYR A 215 -10.12 -16.36 13.54
CA TYR A 215 -11.12 -16.96 14.43
C TYR A 215 -12.51 -17.08 13.77
N MET A 216 -12.98 -16.03 13.09
CA MET A 216 -14.26 -16.07 12.35
C MET A 216 -14.20 -17.01 11.13
N ALA A 217 -13.05 -17.11 10.46
CA ALA A 217 -12.82 -18.05 9.36
C ALA A 217 -12.87 -19.51 9.85
N ALA A 218 -12.36 -19.80 11.05
CA ALA A 218 -12.46 -21.14 11.64
C ALA A 218 -13.91 -21.59 11.88
N PHE A 219 -14.85 -20.65 12.14
CA PHE A 219 -16.29 -20.95 12.20
C PHE A 219 -16.88 -21.21 10.81
N GLN A 220 -16.58 -20.36 9.82
CA GLN A 220 -17.07 -20.53 8.45
C GLN A 220 -16.54 -21.79 7.75
N LEU A 221 -15.33 -22.24 8.11
CA LEU A 221 -14.74 -23.51 7.66
C LEU A 221 -15.21 -24.72 8.49
N GLY A 222 -16.10 -24.52 9.47
CA GLY A 222 -16.72 -25.59 10.26
C GLY A 222 -15.82 -26.23 11.32
N TYR A 223 -14.72 -25.59 11.73
CA TYR A 223 -13.80 -26.11 12.76
C TYR A 223 -14.28 -25.84 14.19
N ILE A 224 -15.16 -24.85 14.38
CA ILE A 224 -15.76 -24.49 15.66
C ILE A 224 -17.27 -24.28 15.49
N GLU A 225 -18.06 -24.68 16.47
CA GLU A 225 -19.54 -24.67 16.39
C GLU A 225 -20.17 -23.31 16.72
N SER A 226 -19.41 -22.35 17.29
CA SER A 226 -19.90 -21.04 17.70
C SER A 226 -18.81 -19.98 17.72
N VAL A 227 -19.23 -18.70 17.67
CA VAL A 227 -18.34 -17.53 17.72
C VAL A 227 -18.70 -16.69 18.94
N TRP A 228 -17.68 -16.30 19.70
CA TRP A 228 -17.81 -15.40 20.84
C TRP A 228 -18.14 -13.97 20.39
N ASP A 229 -19.28 -13.45 20.85
CA ASP A 229 -19.69 -12.05 20.68
C ASP A 229 -20.17 -11.49 22.04
N PRO A 230 -19.53 -10.44 22.58
CA PRO A 230 -19.89 -9.88 23.89
C PRO A 230 -21.09 -8.89 23.87
N LEU A 231 -21.59 -8.48 22.70
CA LEU A 231 -22.65 -7.46 22.60
C LEU A 231 -23.86 -7.90 21.77
N TYR A 232 -23.67 -8.75 20.75
CA TYR A 232 -24.70 -9.06 19.76
C TYR A 232 -24.95 -10.56 19.52
N ASP A 233 -24.48 -11.47 20.39
CA ASP A 233 -24.77 -12.92 20.28
C ASP A 233 -26.30 -13.20 20.19
N PRO A 234 -26.80 -14.07 19.27
CA PRO A 234 -26.09 -14.85 18.25
C PRO A 234 -25.94 -14.17 16.87
N GLY A 235 -26.14 -12.85 16.80
CA GLY A 235 -26.11 -12.02 15.58
C GLY A 235 -24.83 -12.11 14.75
N THR A 236 -23.65 -12.26 15.37
CA THR A 236 -22.40 -12.56 14.63
C THR A 236 -22.51 -13.88 13.85
N GLN A 237 -23.08 -14.93 14.43
CA GLN A 237 -23.24 -16.22 13.75
C GLN A 237 -24.22 -16.10 12.57
N ALA A 238 -25.28 -15.29 12.72
CA ALA A 238 -26.24 -15.00 11.64
C ALA A 238 -25.62 -14.16 10.49
N ILE A 239 -24.61 -13.33 10.78
CA ILE A 239 -23.85 -12.58 9.76
C ILE A 239 -22.88 -13.51 9.02
N LEU A 240 -22.12 -14.32 9.74
CA LEU A 240 -21.13 -15.25 9.18
C LEU A 240 -21.75 -16.42 8.39
N THR A 241 -23.05 -16.68 8.59
CA THR A 241 -23.88 -17.62 7.80
C THR A 241 -24.90 -16.90 6.91
N SER A 242 -24.76 -15.59 6.69
CA SER A 242 -25.65 -14.82 5.83
C SER A 242 -25.39 -15.09 4.34
N ARG A 243 -26.42 -14.87 3.51
CA ARG A 243 -26.28 -14.88 2.03
C ARG A 243 -25.23 -13.92 1.49
N VAL A 244 -24.80 -12.93 2.27
CA VAL A 244 -23.74 -11.97 1.91
C VAL A 244 -22.38 -12.62 2.00
N SER A 245 -22.15 -13.39 3.08
CA SER A 245 -20.98 -14.26 3.24
C SER A 245 -20.98 -15.38 2.20
N GLU A 246 -22.10 -16.09 2.04
CA GLU A 246 -22.25 -17.19 1.07
C GLU A 246 -22.14 -16.76 -0.41
N ALA A 247 -22.24 -15.45 -0.71
CA ALA A 247 -22.09 -14.93 -2.07
C ALA A 247 -20.63 -14.91 -2.56
N PHE A 248 -19.65 -14.98 -1.65
CA PHE A 248 -18.24 -15.08 -2.02
C PHE A 248 -17.86 -16.54 -2.30
N PRO A 249 -16.97 -16.83 -3.28
CA PRO A 249 -16.53 -18.19 -3.60
C PRO A 249 -15.67 -18.83 -2.50
N VAL A 250 -15.29 -18.05 -1.49
CA VAL A 250 -14.43 -18.39 -0.36
C VAL A 250 -14.91 -17.63 0.88
N SER A 251 -14.58 -18.14 2.07
CA SER A 251 -14.83 -17.45 3.36
C SER A 251 -14.35 -15.99 3.33
N ASP A 252 -15.26 -15.04 3.62
CA ASP A 252 -14.97 -13.61 3.64
C ASP A 252 -14.14 -13.21 4.87
N ALA A 253 -14.40 -13.83 6.03
CA ALA A 253 -13.50 -13.77 7.18
C ALA A 253 -12.12 -14.35 6.84
N GLY A 254 -12.05 -15.41 6.03
CA GLY A 254 -10.81 -16.00 5.52
C GLY A 254 -10.02 -15.04 4.62
N LEU A 255 -10.71 -14.34 3.70
CA LEU A 255 -10.11 -13.26 2.90
C LEU A 255 -9.58 -12.14 3.79
N GLY A 256 -10.34 -11.74 4.83
CA GLY A 256 -9.88 -10.79 5.85
C GLY A 256 -8.60 -11.25 6.54
N ALA A 257 -8.51 -12.53 6.94
CA ALA A 257 -7.30 -13.07 7.56
C ALA A 257 -6.08 -13.01 6.63
N VAL A 258 -6.27 -13.30 5.34
CA VAL A 258 -5.20 -13.14 4.33
C VAL A 258 -4.78 -11.67 4.23
N ALA A 259 -5.74 -10.75 4.07
CA ALA A 259 -5.49 -9.32 3.98
C ALA A 259 -4.73 -8.76 5.18
N TYR A 260 -5.27 -8.94 6.40
CA TYR A 260 -4.66 -8.47 7.64
C TYR A 260 -3.27 -9.08 7.90
N SER A 261 -3.02 -10.32 7.47
CA SER A 261 -1.68 -10.91 7.53
C SER A 261 -0.68 -10.19 6.62
N VAL A 262 -1.10 -9.85 5.39
CA VAL A 262 -0.28 -9.09 4.44
C VAL A 262 -0.03 -7.67 4.94
N GLU A 263 -1.06 -6.99 5.47
CA GLU A 263 -0.92 -5.66 6.08
C GLU A 263 0.07 -5.65 7.24
N ALA A 264 -0.03 -6.61 8.16
CA ALA A 264 0.89 -6.72 9.29
C ALA A 264 2.34 -6.99 8.83
N LEU A 265 2.53 -7.92 7.89
CA LEU A 265 3.86 -8.23 7.31
C LEU A 265 4.44 -7.01 6.57
N MET A 266 3.65 -6.32 5.75
CA MET A 266 4.05 -5.09 5.07
C MET A 266 4.32 -3.95 6.06
N GLY A 267 3.66 -3.89 7.22
CA GLY A 267 3.99 -2.94 8.28
C GLY A 267 5.41 -3.14 8.84
N PHE A 268 5.82 -4.39 9.08
CA PHE A 268 7.18 -4.74 9.50
C PHE A 268 8.26 -4.50 8.43
N MET A 269 7.87 -4.28 7.18
CA MET A 269 8.76 -4.21 6.01
C MET A 269 9.43 -2.85 5.87
N GLY A 270 10.76 -2.84 5.73
CA GLY A 270 11.57 -1.65 5.42
C GLY A 270 11.92 -0.71 6.57
N ASP A 271 12.91 0.15 6.34
CA ASP A 271 13.42 1.18 7.26
C ASP A 271 12.65 2.52 7.19
N ARG A 272 12.99 3.48 8.05
CA ARG A 272 12.63 4.91 8.05
C ARG A 272 12.77 5.65 6.70
N ARG A 273 13.40 5.05 5.69
CA ARG A 273 13.64 5.64 4.35
C ARG A 273 12.75 5.05 3.24
N ARG A 274 11.88 4.10 3.63
CA ARG A 274 10.94 3.34 2.78
C ARG A 274 10.14 4.18 1.79
N TRP A 275 9.66 5.36 2.19
CA TRP A 275 8.93 6.30 1.31
C TRP A 275 9.69 6.69 0.03
N ARG A 276 11.04 6.68 0.04
CA ARG A 276 11.89 6.90 -1.14
C ARG A 276 12.59 5.65 -1.69
N THR A 277 12.89 4.67 -0.85
CA THR A 277 13.63 3.46 -1.28
C THR A 277 12.74 2.35 -1.82
N MET A 278 11.46 2.29 -1.42
CA MET A 278 10.48 1.32 -1.92
C MET A 278 9.12 1.98 -2.25
N PRO A 279 9.04 2.93 -3.21
CA PRO A 279 7.77 3.57 -3.55
C PRO A 279 6.67 2.57 -3.95
N TRP A 280 7.05 1.52 -4.68
CA TRP A 280 6.16 0.42 -5.05
C TRP A 280 5.48 -0.27 -3.86
N MET A 281 6.18 -0.40 -2.72
CA MET A 281 5.68 -1.14 -1.57
C MET A 281 4.74 -0.28 -0.71
N VAL A 282 5.07 1.00 -0.52
CA VAL A 282 4.14 1.98 0.06
C VAL A 282 2.87 2.10 -0.78
N ALA A 283 3.00 2.10 -2.11
CA ALA A 283 1.86 2.10 -3.02
C ALA A 283 0.99 0.85 -2.86
N PHE A 284 1.57 -0.36 -2.81
CA PHE A 284 0.79 -1.57 -2.53
C PHE A 284 0.18 -1.55 -1.13
N PHE A 285 0.86 -1.05 -0.11
CA PHE A 285 0.33 -0.96 1.25
C PHE A 285 -0.92 -0.07 1.28
N GLY A 286 -0.88 1.10 0.63
CA GLY A 286 -2.06 1.96 0.44
C GLY A 286 -3.17 1.30 -0.41
N VAL A 287 -2.83 0.54 -1.45
CA VAL A 287 -3.78 -0.19 -2.31
C VAL A 287 -4.40 -1.42 -1.64
N VAL A 288 -3.76 -1.96 -0.60
CA VAL A 288 -4.37 -2.96 0.29
C VAL A 288 -5.27 -2.23 1.29
N VAL A 289 -4.71 -1.37 2.15
CA VAL A 289 -5.42 -0.75 3.28
C VAL A 289 -6.62 0.10 2.86
N ILE A 290 -6.53 0.92 1.80
CA ILE A 290 -7.59 1.88 1.44
C ILE A 290 -8.77 1.19 0.72
N PRO A 291 -8.60 0.48 -0.41
CA PRO A 291 -9.64 -0.34 -1.03
C PRO A 291 -10.26 -1.40 -0.12
N LEU A 292 -9.46 -2.14 0.67
CA LEU A 292 -10.01 -3.16 1.57
C LEU A 292 -10.73 -2.53 2.76
N GLY A 293 -10.25 -1.41 3.30
CA GLY A 293 -10.98 -0.64 4.31
C GLY A 293 -12.33 -0.11 3.80
N PHE A 294 -12.42 0.31 2.53
CA PHE A 294 -13.70 0.66 1.93
C PHE A 294 -14.64 -0.55 1.79
N ALA A 295 -14.11 -1.72 1.38
CA ALA A 295 -14.89 -2.96 1.34
C ALA A 295 -15.34 -3.41 2.75
N GLN A 296 -14.50 -3.25 3.77
CA GLN A 296 -14.79 -3.56 5.17
C GLN A 296 -15.90 -2.65 5.73
N VAL A 297 -15.91 -1.37 5.35
CA VAL A 297 -17.01 -0.42 5.64
C VAL A 297 -18.31 -0.83 4.94
N LEU A 298 -18.26 -1.25 3.67
CA LEU A 298 -19.44 -1.77 2.96
C LEU A 298 -20.00 -3.05 3.61
N LEU A 299 -19.14 -3.97 4.05
CA LEU A 299 -19.56 -5.17 4.80
C LEU A 299 -20.29 -4.78 6.10
N VAL A 300 -19.78 -3.79 6.84
CA VAL A 300 -20.45 -3.27 8.07
C VAL A 300 -21.78 -2.58 7.75
N ILE A 301 -21.88 -1.80 6.67
CA ILE A 301 -23.13 -1.19 6.18
C ILE A 301 -24.18 -2.28 5.89
N MET A 302 -23.77 -3.40 5.30
CA MET A 302 -24.67 -4.47 4.88
C MET A 302 -25.21 -5.33 6.02
N GLN A 303 -24.58 -5.35 7.21
CA GLN A 303 -25.03 -6.13 8.37
C GLN A 303 -26.45 -5.75 8.84
N PRO A 304 -26.75 -4.49 9.24
CA PRO A 304 -28.09 -4.11 9.66
C PRO A 304 -29.10 -4.13 8.50
N ILE A 305 -28.68 -3.80 7.27
CA ILE A 305 -29.58 -3.65 6.12
C ILE A 305 -30.06 -5.02 5.58
N MET A 306 -29.19 -6.04 5.54
CA MET A 306 -29.53 -7.36 4.97
C MET A 306 -29.68 -8.49 5.99
N VAL A 307 -29.10 -8.36 7.19
CA VAL A 307 -29.19 -9.38 8.26
C VAL A 307 -30.02 -8.90 9.45
N GLY A 308 -30.12 -7.58 9.68
CA GLY A 308 -30.83 -7.00 10.81
C GLY A 308 -30.09 -7.11 12.16
N THR A 309 -28.83 -7.51 12.12
CA THR A 309 -27.95 -7.70 13.30
C THR A 309 -26.62 -6.97 13.11
N TRP A 310 -25.75 -7.06 14.11
CA TRP A 310 -24.38 -6.53 14.07
C TRP A 310 -23.40 -7.62 14.52
N CYS A 311 -22.14 -7.48 14.11
CA CYS A 311 -21.05 -8.35 14.53
C CYS A 311 -19.97 -7.55 15.27
N THR A 312 -19.74 -7.83 16.55
CA THR A 312 -18.81 -7.03 17.38
C THR A 312 -17.38 -7.06 16.83
N LEU A 313 -16.85 -8.24 16.48
CA LEU A 313 -15.51 -8.37 15.94
C LEU A 313 -15.37 -7.65 14.59
N CYS A 314 -16.38 -7.75 13.73
CA CYS A 314 -16.42 -7.07 12.43
C CYS A 314 -16.42 -5.54 12.58
N LEU A 315 -17.19 -5.01 13.54
CA LEU A 315 -17.21 -3.58 13.87
C LEU A 315 -15.85 -3.08 14.40
N LEU A 316 -15.21 -3.86 15.29
CA LEU A 316 -13.89 -3.52 15.84
C LEU A 316 -12.81 -3.54 14.76
N SER A 317 -12.77 -4.57 13.91
CA SER A 317 -11.82 -4.64 12.79
C SER A 317 -12.04 -3.53 11.76
N ALA A 318 -13.29 -3.20 11.42
CA ALA A 318 -13.61 -2.09 10.52
C ALA A 318 -13.20 -0.72 11.10
N PHE A 319 -13.44 -0.48 12.40
CA PHE A 319 -13.01 0.74 13.07
C PHE A 319 -11.47 0.83 13.13
N GLY A 320 -10.79 -0.27 13.42
CA GLY A 320 -9.33 -0.36 13.32
C GLY A 320 -8.82 -0.04 11.92
N MET A 321 -9.48 -0.55 10.87
CA MET A 321 -9.09 -0.31 9.49
C MET A 321 -9.26 1.14 9.04
N LEU A 322 -10.27 1.86 9.55
CA LEU A 322 -10.40 3.31 9.37
C LEU A 322 -9.24 4.09 10.00
N TRP A 323 -8.75 3.65 11.16
CA TRP A 323 -7.53 4.20 11.77
C TRP A 323 -6.27 3.84 10.96
N MET A 324 -6.19 2.63 10.41
CA MET A 324 -5.07 2.25 9.54
C MET A 324 -5.01 3.10 8.27
N ILE A 325 -6.15 3.40 7.63
CA ILE A 325 -6.20 4.37 6.53
C ILE A 325 -5.63 5.71 6.98
N SER A 326 -6.11 6.23 8.12
CA SER A 326 -5.70 7.53 8.66
C SER A 326 -4.18 7.61 8.89
N LEU A 327 -3.58 6.53 9.41
CA LEU A 327 -2.14 6.40 9.69
C LEU A 327 -1.30 5.97 8.46
N THR A 328 -1.89 5.81 7.28
CA THR A 328 -1.18 5.38 6.04
C THR A 328 -1.14 6.47 4.97
N VAL A 329 -2.10 7.40 4.97
CA VAL A 329 -2.22 8.40 3.89
C VAL A 329 -1.00 9.33 3.82
N ASP A 330 -0.36 9.63 4.94
CA ASP A 330 0.82 10.50 4.97
C ASP A 330 2.06 9.84 4.32
N GLU A 331 2.37 8.58 4.62
CA GLU A 331 3.44 7.84 3.92
C GLU A 331 3.17 7.76 2.41
N VAL A 332 1.91 7.52 2.02
CA VAL A 332 1.49 7.49 0.61
C VAL A 332 1.64 8.87 -0.06
N VAL A 333 1.37 9.97 0.64
CA VAL A 333 1.56 11.34 0.12
C VAL A 333 3.05 11.67 0.00
N ALA A 334 3.89 11.36 1.00
CA ALA A 334 5.33 11.58 0.95
C ALA A 334 5.99 10.81 -0.22
N MET A 335 5.62 9.54 -0.38
CA MET A 335 6.04 8.71 -1.51
C MET A 335 5.57 9.29 -2.86
N GLY A 336 4.30 9.71 -2.95
CA GLY A 336 3.75 10.32 -4.16
C GLY A 336 4.45 11.62 -4.56
N GLN A 337 4.75 12.49 -3.59
CA GLN A 337 5.56 13.69 -3.79
C GLN A 337 6.97 13.34 -4.31
N TYR A 338 7.60 12.30 -3.78
CA TYR A 338 8.93 11.86 -4.18
C TYR A 338 8.98 11.29 -5.61
N VAL A 339 8.05 10.39 -5.97
CA VAL A 339 7.96 9.86 -7.34
C VAL A 339 7.73 10.99 -8.36
N VAL A 340 6.88 11.97 -8.03
CA VAL A 340 6.68 13.17 -8.87
C VAL A 340 7.93 14.06 -8.94
N ARG A 341 8.79 14.10 -7.91
CA ARG A 341 10.10 14.78 -7.98
C ARG A 341 11.05 14.08 -8.95
N LEU A 342 11.22 12.76 -8.82
CA LEU A 342 12.08 11.97 -9.72
C LEU A 342 11.66 12.12 -11.19
N MET A 343 10.35 12.03 -11.48
CA MET A 343 9.81 12.26 -12.83
C MET A 343 10.14 13.65 -13.38
N ARG A 344 10.18 14.69 -12.53
CA ARG A 344 10.54 16.06 -12.92
C ARG A 344 12.05 16.23 -13.11
N GLN A 345 12.87 15.41 -12.46
CA GLN A 345 14.33 15.35 -12.65
C GLN A 345 14.73 14.54 -13.91
N GLY A 346 13.78 13.83 -14.53
CA GLY A 346 13.95 13.14 -15.82
C GLY A 346 13.81 11.63 -15.77
N ASP A 347 13.56 11.05 -14.59
CA ASP A 347 13.42 9.61 -14.42
C ASP A 347 12.12 9.06 -15.03
N SER A 348 12.15 7.82 -15.53
CA SER A 348 10.92 7.17 -15.98
C SER A 348 10.05 6.77 -14.79
N LEU A 349 8.72 6.82 -14.97
CA LEU A 349 7.74 6.35 -13.98
C LEU A 349 8.06 4.93 -13.47
N TRP A 350 8.49 4.03 -14.36
CA TRP A 350 8.82 2.66 -14.02
C TRP A 350 10.08 2.58 -13.14
N THR A 351 11.12 3.35 -13.49
CA THR A 351 12.37 3.40 -12.73
C THR A 351 12.14 4.00 -11.33
N ALA A 352 11.47 5.16 -11.27
CA ALA A 352 11.18 5.86 -10.02
C ALA A 352 10.30 5.04 -9.06
N PHE A 353 9.33 4.28 -9.60
CA PHE A 353 8.42 3.47 -8.79
C PHE A 353 9.09 2.19 -8.23
N TRP A 354 9.78 1.43 -9.08
CA TRP A 354 10.34 0.13 -8.69
C TRP A 354 11.72 0.22 -8.05
N MET A 355 12.60 1.08 -8.56
CA MET A 355 13.98 1.20 -8.06
C MET A 355 14.15 2.25 -6.97
N GLY A 356 13.16 3.14 -6.80
CA GLY A 356 13.27 4.28 -5.89
C GLY A 356 14.44 5.20 -6.25
N GLY A 357 14.96 5.90 -5.24
CA GLY A 357 16.15 6.74 -5.41
C GLY A 357 16.85 7.13 -4.11
N THR A 358 18.04 7.68 -4.30
CA THR A 358 18.80 8.44 -3.31
C THR A 358 18.48 9.93 -3.45
N ILE A 359 18.79 10.70 -2.40
CA ILE A 359 18.88 12.16 -2.42
C ILE A 359 20.28 12.46 -1.90
N SER A 360 21.04 13.35 -2.55
CA SER A 360 22.34 13.77 -2.05
C SER A 360 22.19 14.55 -0.75
N GLU A 361 23.13 14.41 0.18
CA GLU A 361 23.10 15.14 1.46
C GLU A 361 23.12 16.67 1.23
N ASP A 362 23.76 17.14 0.15
CA ASP A 362 23.71 18.55 -0.30
C ASP A 362 22.31 19.03 -0.78
N GLU A 363 21.37 18.14 -1.09
CA GLU A 363 19.96 18.47 -1.38
C GLU A 363 19.05 18.36 -0.14
N GLU A 364 19.59 18.16 1.07
CA GLU A 364 18.82 18.21 2.33
C GLU A 364 18.33 19.63 2.64
N GLY A 365 17.26 20.04 1.96
CA GLY A 365 16.47 21.23 2.24
C GLY A 365 15.63 21.10 3.53
N VAL A 366 16.24 20.60 4.61
CA VAL A 366 15.61 20.42 5.92
C VAL A 366 16.30 21.34 6.92
N ASP A 367 15.54 22.34 7.39
CA ASP A 367 15.91 23.15 8.54
C ASP A 367 15.87 22.27 9.80
N MET A 368 17.02 21.66 10.14
CA MET A 368 17.20 20.71 11.26
C MET A 368 16.65 21.23 12.61
N THR A 369 16.53 22.55 12.76
CA THR A 369 15.85 23.24 13.88
C THR A 369 14.34 23.07 13.92
N SER A 370 13.73 22.36 12.96
CA SER A 370 12.28 22.23 12.79
C SER A 370 11.76 20.81 12.54
N GLU A 371 12.60 19.78 12.73
CA GLU A 371 12.16 18.39 12.85
C GLU A 371 11.58 18.12 14.26
N ARG A 372 10.55 17.26 14.38
CA ARG A 372 10.11 16.75 15.69
C ARG A 372 11.15 15.78 16.28
N PRO A 373 11.66 16.00 17.52
CA PRO A 373 12.65 15.11 18.11
C PRO A 373 12.09 13.70 18.37
N ILE A 374 12.78 12.70 17.85
CA ILE A 374 12.41 11.28 18.00
C ILE A 374 12.92 10.77 19.35
N GLY A 375 12.03 10.21 20.18
CA GLY A 375 12.33 9.67 21.51
C GLY A 375 11.87 10.54 22.67
N ASP A 376 11.60 11.83 22.44
CA ASP A 376 11.09 12.75 23.46
C ASP A 376 9.59 12.51 23.78
N SER A 377 8.84 11.83 22.91
CA SER A 377 7.40 11.64 23.13
C SER A 377 6.84 10.29 22.62
N PRO A 378 7.25 9.14 23.21
CA PRO A 378 6.92 7.80 22.69
C PRO A 378 5.42 7.45 22.60
N VAL A 379 4.55 8.24 23.22
CA VAL A 379 3.08 8.07 23.19
C VAL A 379 2.43 8.85 22.04
N SER A 380 3.04 9.93 21.57
CA SER A 380 2.55 10.78 20.46
C SER A 380 3.29 10.54 19.14
N GLU A 381 4.53 10.07 19.17
CA GLU A 381 5.28 9.60 17.98
C GLU A 381 4.45 8.67 17.07
N PRO A 382 3.64 7.71 17.57
CA PRO A 382 2.82 6.84 16.73
C PRO A 382 1.62 7.51 16.05
N PHE A 383 1.34 8.79 16.34
CA PHE A 383 0.15 9.52 15.90
C PHE A 383 0.47 10.93 15.36
N TRP A 384 1.74 11.24 15.00
CA TRP A 384 2.03 12.48 14.27
C TRP A 384 1.30 12.50 12.92
N GLY A 385 0.98 13.70 12.42
CA GLY A 385 0.10 13.88 11.27
C GLY A 385 -1.37 13.47 11.44
N VAL A 386 -1.75 12.85 12.55
CA VAL A 386 -3.13 12.66 12.98
C VAL A 386 -3.44 13.70 14.06
N SER A 387 -4.42 14.58 13.81
CA SER A 387 -4.93 15.46 14.85
C SER A 387 -6.45 15.35 14.96
N ILE A 388 -6.95 15.37 16.20
CA ILE A 388 -8.32 15.01 16.54
C ILE A 388 -9.06 16.22 17.15
N PRO A 389 -9.49 17.21 16.32
CA PRO A 389 -10.35 18.28 16.79
C PRO A 389 -11.65 17.75 17.42
N TRP A 390 -12.11 18.44 18.47
CA TRP A 390 -13.45 18.23 19.06
C TRP A 390 -14.56 18.17 18.00
N THR A 391 -14.44 18.96 16.92
CA THR A 391 -15.44 18.98 15.85
C THR A 391 -15.56 17.64 15.13
N LEU A 392 -14.44 16.95 14.89
CA LEU A 392 -14.46 15.60 14.32
C LEU A 392 -14.99 14.58 15.32
N LEU A 393 -14.63 14.67 16.61
CA LEU A 393 -15.22 13.79 17.64
C LEU A 393 -16.75 13.95 17.73
N GLY A 394 -17.26 15.18 17.66
CA GLY A 394 -18.69 15.45 17.59
C GLY A 394 -19.35 14.86 16.33
N ALA A 395 -18.71 14.98 15.17
CA ALA A 395 -19.20 14.39 13.92
C ALA A 395 -19.18 12.84 13.92
N MET A 396 -18.15 12.21 14.51
CA MET A 396 -18.12 10.75 14.73
C MET A 396 -19.26 10.31 15.66
N ALA A 397 -19.43 11.00 16.79
CA ALA A 397 -20.49 10.71 17.75
C ALA A 397 -21.90 10.87 17.13
N LEU A 398 -22.09 11.85 16.24
CA LEU A 398 -23.33 12.02 15.48
C LEU A 398 -23.52 10.93 14.41
N GLY A 399 -22.46 10.46 13.76
CA GLY A 399 -22.52 9.31 12.86
C GLY A 399 -22.95 8.02 13.58
N VAL A 400 -22.36 7.74 14.75
CA VAL A 400 -22.78 6.62 15.62
C VAL A 400 -24.21 6.82 16.13
N TRP A 401 -24.60 8.04 16.52
CA TRP A 401 -25.98 8.36 16.91
C TRP A 401 -26.97 8.09 15.77
N LEU A 402 -26.63 8.44 14.52
CA LEU A 402 -27.47 8.15 13.36
C LEU A 402 -27.60 6.63 13.14
N MET A 403 -26.52 5.86 13.28
CA MET A 403 -26.56 4.39 13.22
C MET A 403 -27.45 3.76 14.32
N LEU A 404 -27.55 4.38 15.50
CA LEU A 404 -28.37 3.91 16.61
C LEU A 404 -29.81 4.47 16.60
N SER A 405 -30.04 5.61 15.95
CA SER A 405 -31.33 6.31 15.98
C SER A 405 -32.55 5.47 15.56
N PRO A 406 -32.46 4.47 14.64
CA PRO A 406 -33.61 3.63 14.30
C PRO A 406 -34.14 2.80 15.48
N THR A 407 -33.27 2.33 16.38
CA THR A 407 -33.70 1.55 17.55
C THR A 407 -34.30 2.45 18.64
N VAL A 408 -33.86 3.71 18.72
CA VAL A 408 -34.38 4.71 19.67
C VAL A 408 -35.76 5.23 19.25
N PHE A 409 -35.98 5.48 17.96
CA PHE A 409 -37.23 6.05 17.45
C PHE A 409 -38.20 5.02 16.83
N GLY A 410 -37.80 3.76 16.72
CA GLY A 410 -38.61 2.67 16.16
C GLY A 410 -38.86 2.78 14.66
N THR A 411 -38.01 3.50 13.90
CA THR A 411 -38.12 3.58 12.44
C THR A 411 -37.63 2.29 11.79
N THR A 412 -38.31 1.83 10.75
CA THR A 412 -38.02 0.57 10.06
C THR A 412 -37.94 0.76 8.53
N GLY A 413 -37.42 -0.25 7.82
CA GLY A 413 -37.24 -0.21 6.36
C GLY A 413 -36.29 0.91 5.92
N LEU A 414 -36.55 1.50 4.76
CA LEU A 414 -35.65 2.45 4.07
C LEU A 414 -35.17 3.63 4.94
N MET A 415 -35.95 4.07 5.93
CA MET A 415 -35.52 5.12 6.88
C MET A 415 -34.45 4.61 7.86
N ALA A 416 -34.56 3.36 8.32
CA ALA A 416 -33.53 2.71 9.12
C ALA A 416 -32.28 2.46 8.28
N ASP A 417 -32.44 1.87 7.09
CA ASP A 417 -31.35 1.56 6.16
C ASP A 417 -30.55 2.80 5.81
N SER A 418 -31.24 3.90 5.47
CA SER A 418 -30.64 5.22 5.24
C SER A 418 -29.86 5.75 6.44
N SER A 419 -30.35 5.52 7.67
CA SER A 419 -29.71 6.00 8.89
C SER A 419 -28.45 5.19 9.24
N HIS A 420 -28.49 3.86 9.05
CA HIS A 420 -27.32 2.99 9.19
C HIS A 420 -26.25 3.27 8.12
N LEU A 421 -26.66 3.37 6.85
CA LEU A 421 -25.78 3.71 5.72
C LEU A 421 -25.09 5.06 5.93
N VAL A 422 -25.85 6.12 6.20
CA VAL A 422 -25.27 7.46 6.22
C VAL A 422 -24.56 7.76 7.53
N GLY A 423 -25.03 7.23 8.67
CA GLY A 423 -24.31 7.33 9.94
C GLY A 423 -22.93 6.67 9.87
N SER A 424 -22.82 5.48 9.29
CA SER A 424 -21.54 4.76 9.17
C SER A 424 -20.59 5.38 8.14
N LEU A 425 -21.11 5.95 7.04
CA LEU A 425 -20.30 6.76 6.11
C LEU A 425 -19.79 8.05 6.76
N ILE A 426 -20.60 8.72 7.59
CA ILE A 426 -20.16 9.90 8.36
C ILE A 426 -19.05 9.50 9.34
N VAL A 427 -19.17 8.39 10.07
CA VAL A 427 -18.06 7.88 10.91
C VAL A 427 -16.81 7.64 10.07
N SER A 428 -16.95 6.95 8.93
CA SER A 428 -15.83 6.57 8.06
C SER A 428 -15.06 7.78 7.53
N PHE A 429 -15.74 8.74 6.91
CA PHE A 429 -15.10 9.95 6.38
C PHE A 429 -14.57 10.85 7.49
N THR A 430 -15.18 10.86 8.68
CA THR A 430 -14.71 11.66 9.81
C THR A 430 -13.47 11.07 10.49
N VAL A 431 -13.36 9.74 10.59
CA VAL A 431 -12.14 9.07 11.07
C VAL A 431 -11.01 9.27 10.07
N ILE A 432 -11.23 9.02 8.78
CA ILE A 432 -10.20 9.24 7.74
C ILE A 432 -9.72 10.70 7.73
N ALA A 433 -10.63 11.66 7.93
CA ALA A 433 -10.29 13.07 8.05
C ALA A 433 -9.63 13.47 9.39
N THR A 434 -9.28 12.53 10.28
CA THR A 434 -8.36 12.81 11.41
C THR A 434 -6.92 12.98 10.95
N ALA A 435 -6.53 12.33 9.86
CA ALA A 435 -5.24 12.55 9.21
C ALA A 435 -5.21 13.93 8.53
N GLU A 436 -4.19 14.72 8.82
CA GLU A 436 -4.02 16.06 8.27
C GLU A 436 -3.88 16.07 6.74
N PRO A 437 -3.10 15.20 6.08
CA PRO A 437 -3.04 15.15 4.61
C PRO A 437 -4.38 14.76 3.94
N ALA A 438 -5.27 14.09 4.69
CA ALA A 438 -6.58 13.63 4.23
C ALA A 438 -7.73 14.57 4.65
N ARG A 439 -7.45 15.65 5.40
CA ARG A 439 -8.42 16.47 6.15
C ARG A 439 -9.61 16.96 5.33
N ALA A 440 -9.43 17.19 4.03
CA ALA A 440 -10.46 17.57 3.07
C ALA A 440 -11.64 16.57 2.99
N ILE A 441 -11.43 15.29 3.31
CA ILE A 441 -12.44 14.23 3.23
C ILE A 441 -13.67 14.50 4.14
N ARG A 442 -13.52 15.29 5.22
CA ARG A 442 -14.66 15.69 6.08
C ARG A 442 -15.78 16.41 5.30
N PHE A 443 -15.48 17.06 4.18
CA PHE A 443 -16.50 17.76 3.39
C PHE A 443 -17.48 16.79 2.71
N LEU A 444 -17.15 15.49 2.58
CA LEU A 444 -18.10 14.45 2.16
C LEU A 444 -19.25 14.26 3.15
N ASN A 445 -19.09 14.66 4.42
CA ASN A 445 -20.18 14.68 5.39
C ASN A 445 -21.28 15.70 5.03
N VAL A 446 -20.99 16.73 4.24
CA VAL A 446 -21.96 17.80 3.90
C VAL A 446 -23.11 17.29 3.01
N PRO A 447 -22.88 16.63 1.85
CA PRO A 447 -23.96 16.02 1.08
C PRO A 447 -24.66 14.88 1.82
N LEU A 448 -23.94 14.11 2.66
CA LEU A 448 -24.52 13.09 3.52
C LEU A 448 -25.50 13.68 4.54
N ALA A 449 -25.12 14.76 5.23
CA ALA A 449 -25.99 15.47 6.15
C ALA A 449 -27.19 16.12 5.43
N ALA A 450 -26.98 16.68 4.25
CA ALA A 450 -28.07 17.20 3.42
C ALA A 450 -29.10 16.10 3.08
N TRP A 451 -28.65 14.88 2.77
CA TRP A 451 -29.54 13.73 2.62
C TRP A 451 -30.29 13.37 3.92
N VAL A 452 -29.59 13.31 5.07
CA VAL A 452 -30.23 13.02 6.38
C VAL A 452 -31.31 14.05 6.74
N ALA A 453 -31.15 15.32 6.37
CA ALA A 453 -32.18 16.34 6.57
C ALA A 453 -33.41 16.17 5.64
N VAL A 454 -33.25 15.51 4.48
CA VAL A 454 -34.29 15.37 3.44
C VAL A 454 -35.01 14.01 3.51
N ALA A 455 -34.30 12.92 3.82
CA ALA A 455 -34.85 11.56 3.85
C ALA A 455 -36.14 11.38 4.70
N PRO A 456 -36.31 12.02 5.89
CA PRO A 456 -37.55 11.93 6.67
C PRO A 456 -38.80 12.46 5.97
N TRP A 457 -38.64 13.24 4.89
CA TRP A 457 -39.72 13.82 4.10
C TRP A 457 -39.95 13.10 2.77
N LEU A 458 -39.11 12.11 2.44
CA LEU A 458 -39.22 11.25 1.25
C LEU A 458 -39.80 9.87 1.57
N PHE A 459 -39.83 9.46 2.84
CA PHE A 459 -40.30 8.15 3.28
C PHE A 459 -41.56 8.25 4.13
N ASP A 460 -42.55 7.39 3.85
CA ASP A 460 -43.79 7.32 4.61
C ASP A 460 -43.59 6.74 6.02
N GLY A 461 -44.46 7.14 6.95
CA GLY A 461 -44.54 6.56 8.30
C GLY A 461 -43.47 7.02 9.30
N VAL A 462 -42.57 7.93 8.92
CA VAL A 462 -41.51 8.43 9.82
C VAL A 462 -42.12 9.27 10.96
N PRO A 463 -41.85 8.97 12.25
CA PRO A 463 -42.35 9.78 13.36
C PRO A 463 -41.80 11.20 13.33
N THR A 464 -42.62 12.20 13.64
CA THR A 464 -42.23 13.63 13.62
C THR A 464 -41.00 13.92 14.49
N LEU A 465 -40.85 13.22 15.62
CA LEU A 465 -39.68 13.34 16.50
C LEU A 465 -38.39 12.78 15.84
N ALA A 466 -38.49 11.70 15.08
CA ALA A 466 -37.38 11.15 14.31
C ALA A 466 -36.94 12.09 13.18
N ALA A 467 -37.91 12.71 12.49
CA ALA A 467 -37.64 13.74 11.48
C ALA A 467 -36.93 14.97 12.06
N ILE A 468 -37.40 15.48 13.21
CA ILE A 468 -36.75 16.59 13.93
C ILE A 468 -35.33 16.19 14.38
N ASN A 469 -35.14 14.98 14.92
CA ASN A 469 -33.82 14.47 15.29
C ASN A 469 -32.87 14.39 14.09
N ALA A 470 -33.33 13.89 12.94
CA ALA A 470 -32.53 13.77 11.72
C ALA A 470 -32.11 15.16 11.19
N VAL A 471 -33.03 16.12 11.11
CA VAL A 471 -32.70 17.51 10.71
C VAL A 471 -31.72 18.17 11.69
N ALA A 472 -31.90 17.96 13.00
CA ALA A 472 -30.98 18.48 14.02
C ALA A 472 -29.58 17.85 13.92
N ALA A 473 -29.49 16.53 13.79
CA ALA A 473 -28.23 15.81 13.62
C ALA A 473 -27.52 16.23 12.33
N ALA A 474 -28.24 16.36 11.22
CA ALA A 474 -27.71 16.87 9.95
C ALA A 474 -27.13 18.28 10.09
N ALA A 475 -27.87 19.21 10.69
CA ALA A 475 -27.38 20.58 10.91
C ALA A 475 -26.09 20.61 11.75
N LEU A 476 -26.02 19.79 12.80
CA LEU A 476 -24.81 19.65 13.62
C LEU A 476 -23.65 19.03 12.84
N VAL A 477 -23.86 17.97 12.05
CA VAL A 477 -22.81 17.36 11.21
C VAL A 477 -22.24 18.37 10.21
N VAL A 478 -23.07 19.22 9.58
CA VAL A 478 -22.58 20.30 8.71
C VAL A 478 -21.74 21.31 9.51
N VAL A 479 -22.26 21.83 10.62
CA VAL A 479 -21.57 22.82 11.47
C VAL A 479 -20.23 22.30 12.00
N LEU A 480 -20.11 21.00 12.27
CA LEU A 480 -18.89 20.36 12.77
C LEU A 480 -17.92 19.94 11.64
N SER A 481 -18.39 19.78 10.40
CA SER A 481 -17.53 19.40 9.26
C SER A 481 -16.93 20.59 8.50
N VAL A 482 -17.40 21.82 8.74
CA VAL A 482 -16.83 23.04 8.12
C VAL A 482 -15.50 23.50 8.75
N PRO A 483 -15.33 23.57 10.10
CA PRO A 483 -14.13 24.10 10.74
C PRO A 483 -12.83 23.37 10.33
N ARG A 484 -11.74 24.13 10.15
CA ARG A 484 -10.47 23.57 9.65
C ARG A 484 -9.78 22.59 10.61
N GLY A 485 -9.91 22.80 11.93
CA GLY A 485 -9.09 22.13 12.94
C GLY A 485 -7.71 22.79 13.10
N SER A 486 -6.91 22.28 14.03
CA SER A 486 -5.46 22.53 14.03
C SER A 486 -4.79 21.74 12.89
N PHE A 487 -3.76 22.34 12.31
CA PHE A 487 -2.69 21.62 11.64
C PHE A 487 -1.45 21.79 12.51
N GLU A 488 -0.86 20.67 12.95
CA GLU A 488 0.28 20.65 13.86
C GLU A 488 1.60 20.29 13.17
N ASP A 489 1.52 19.87 11.90
CA ASP A 489 2.62 19.36 11.11
C ASP A 489 2.64 19.95 9.69
N ARG A 490 3.77 19.76 8.99
CA ARG A 490 4.02 20.25 7.62
C ARG A 490 4.24 19.09 6.66
N TYR A 491 3.87 19.31 5.39
CA TYR A 491 3.76 18.27 4.36
C TYR A 491 4.33 18.72 3.01
N GLY A 492 5.35 19.58 3.00
CA GLY A 492 6.03 20.01 1.77
C GLY A 492 5.13 20.73 0.75
N GLY A 493 4.04 21.38 1.19
CA GLY A 493 3.07 22.08 0.33
C GLY A 493 1.79 21.28 0.05
N TRP A 494 1.61 20.07 0.58
CA TRP A 494 0.34 19.33 0.48
C TRP A 494 -0.80 19.98 1.29
N GLU A 495 -0.45 20.85 2.25
CA GLU A 495 -1.34 21.65 3.10
C GLU A 495 -2.43 22.36 2.29
N GLU A 496 -2.13 22.87 1.09
CA GLU A 496 -3.09 23.57 0.22
C GLU A 496 -4.22 22.65 -0.25
N TYR A 497 -3.90 21.39 -0.57
CA TYR A 497 -4.86 20.36 -1.00
C TYR A 497 -5.64 19.83 0.20
N ALA A 498 -4.95 19.53 1.30
CA ALA A 498 -5.54 19.08 2.56
C ALA A 498 -6.56 20.08 3.15
N THR A 499 -6.31 21.38 2.99
CA THR A 499 -7.19 22.46 3.49
C THR A 499 -8.22 22.97 2.47
N LEU A 500 -8.14 22.48 1.22
CA LEU A 500 -8.90 22.95 0.05
C LEU A 500 -8.84 24.48 -0.14
N GLN A 501 -7.64 25.08 -0.15
CA GLN A 501 -7.50 26.50 -0.50
C GLN A 501 -8.00 26.83 -1.93
N THR A 502 -8.08 25.82 -2.79
CA THR A 502 -8.77 25.88 -4.10
C THR A 502 -10.24 26.33 -4.00
N PHE A 503 -10.92 26.04 -2.88
CA PHE A 503 -12.30 26.46 -2.61
C PHE A 503 -12.43 27.79 -1.88
N ASP A 504 -11.42 28.27 -1.14
CA ASP A 504 -11.46 29.61 -0.54
C ASP A 504 -11.53 30.71 -1.61
N ARG A 505 -10.98 30.46 -2.81
CA ARG A 505 -11.16 31.33 -3.98
C ARG A 505 -12.61 31.41 -4.51
N LEU A 506 -13.53 30.60 -3.97
CA LEU A 506 -14.98 30.63 -4.22
C LEU A 506 -15.78 31.10 -3.00
N ASN A 507 -15.13 31.50 -1.91
CA ASN A 507 -15.77 32.06 -0.71
C ASN A 507 -15.67 33.60 -0.70
N PRO A 508 -16.71 34.35 -1.10
CA PRO A 508 -16.68 35.81 -1.13
C PRO A 508 -16.76 36.48 0.27
N LEU A 509 -16.57 35.71 1.36
CA LEU A 509 -16.65 36.17 2.75
C LEU A 509 -15.36 35.90 3.56
N SER A 510 -14.26 35.48 2.92
CA SER A 510 -12.95 35.28 3.57
C SER A 510 -11.92 36.35 3.17
N SER A 511 -12.31 37.63 3.28
CA SER A 511 -11.47 38.83 3.10
C SER A 511 -11.76 39.88 4.17
#